data_AF-A0A8C0FQJ6-F1
#
_entry.id   AF-A0A8C0FQJ6-F1
#
_cell.length_a   1.000
_cell.length_b   1.000
_cell.length_c   1.000
_cell.angle_alpha   90.00
_cell.angle_beta   90.00
_cell.angle_gamma   90.00
#
_symmetry.space_group_name_H-M   'P 1'
#
loop_
_entity.id
_entity.type
_entity.pdbx_description
1 polymer ?
#
loop_
_entity_poly.entity_id
_entity_poly.type
_entity_poly.pdbx_seq_one_letter_code
_entity_poly.pdbx_strand_id
1 'polypeptide(L)'
;MVYHPNIDLEGNVCLNILREDWKPVLTINSIIYGLQYLFLEPNPEDPLNKEAAEVLQSNRRLFEQNVQRSFLLQGGQCAQLPVSWFPVYPVACPRSPRMPSS
;
A
#
# COMPACT_ATOMS: atom_id res chain seq x y z
N MET A 1 7.78 -4.29 -7.68
CA MET A 1 8.37 -3.61 -6.52
C MET A 1 7.30 -2.78 -5.84
N VAL A 2 6.81 -3.22 -4.68
CA VAL A 2 5.73 -2.54 -3.96
C VAL A 2 6.22 -1.18 -3.44
N TYR A 3 5.54 -0.09 -3.77
CA TYR A 3 5.86 1.24 -3.26
C TYR A 3 5.05 1.48 -1.98
N HIS A 4 5.66 1.25 -0.82
CA HIS A 4 4.98 1.37 0.47
C HIS A 4 5.99 1.70 1.59
N PRO A 5 5.68 2.62 2.53
CA PRO A 5 6.61 3.04 3.59
C PRO A 5 7.14 1.88 4.46
N ASN A 6 6.31 0.87 4.74
CA ASN A 6 6.67 -0.27 5.60
C ASN A 6 6.91 -1.59 4.85
N ILE A 7 7.19 -1.55 3.55
CA ILE A 7 7.56 -2.74 2.75
C ILE A 7 8.87 -2.43 2.03
N ASP A 8 9.83 -3.34 2.08
CA ASP A 8 11.09 -3.17 1.36
C ASP A 8 10.96 -3.45 -0.15
N LEU A 9 12.06 -3.28 -0.88
CA LEU A 9 12.10 -3.47 -2.34
C LEU A 9 11.90 -4.92 -2.78
N GLU A 10 12.12 -5.87 -1.88
CA GLU A 10 12.00 -7.31 -2.09
C GLU A 10 10.60 -7.82 -1.71
N GLY A 11 9.79 -6.98 -1.05
CA GLY A 11 8.42 -7.30 -0.63
C GLY A 11 8.32 -7.79 0.82
N ASN A 12 9.39 -7.72 1.60
CA ASN A 12 9.34 -8.08 3.02
C ASN A 12 8.67 -6.97 3.83
N VAL A 13 7.85 -7.37 4.79
CA VAL A 13 7.15 -6.47 5.71
C VAL A 13 7.80 -6.55 7.08
N CYS A 14 8.22 -5.42 7.64
CA CYS A 14 8.62 -5.34 9.03
C CYS A 14 7.38 -4.93 9.85
N LEU A 15 6.65 -5.93 10.35
CA LEU A 15 5.56 -5.67 11.29
C LEU A 15 6.15 -5.40 12.67
N ASN A 16 6.20 -4.14 13.07
CA ASN A 16 6.60 -3.76 14.42
C ASN A 16 5.72 -4.42 15.51
N ILE A 17 4.48 -4.81 15.16
CA ILE A 17 3.60 -5.61 16.05
C ILE A 17 4.15 -7.02 16.40
N LEU A 18 5.19 -7.50 15.71
CA LEU A 18 5.87 -8.76 16.01
C LEU A 18 7.18 -8.58 16.79
N ARG A 19 7.65 -7.34 17.03
CA ARG A 19 8.87 -7.08 17.82
C ARG A 19 8.55 -6.58 19.22
N GLU A 20 8.00 -5.38 19.33
CA GLU A 20 7.90 -4.69 20.62
C GLU A 20 6.56 -4.94 21.32
N ASP A 21 5.49 -5.11 20.53
CA ASP A 21 4.13 -5.41 21.01
C ASP A 21 3.72 -6.89 20.86
N TRP A 22 4.67 -7.78 20.55
CA TRP A 22 4.36 -9.19 20.41
C TRP A 22 3.92 -9.77 21.75
N LYS A 23 2.65 -10.19 21.81
CA LYS A 23 2.10 -10.91 22.95
C LYS A 23 1.80 -12.34 22.55
N PRO A 24 2.04 -13.34 23.43
CA PRO A 24 1.72 -14.75 23.14
C PRO A 24 0.22 -15.01 22.91
N VAL A 25 -0.64 -14.01 23.11
CA VAL A 25 -2.08 -14.02 22.79
C VAL A 25 -2.38 -13.69 21.31
N LEU A 26 -1.41 -13.19 20.54
CA LEU A 26 -1.61 -12.82 19.15
C LEU A 26 -1.82 -14.07 18.28
N THR A 27 -2.99 -14.14 17.65
CA THR A 27 -3.36 -15.24 16.74
C THR A 27 -2.99 -14.90 15.31
N ILE A 28 -3.04 -15.88 14.40
CA ILE A 28 -2.91 -15.65 12.95
C ILE A 28 -3.88 -14.55 12.47
N ASN A 29 -5.11 -14.53 13.01
CA ASN A 29 -6.08 -13.48 12.70
C ASN A 29 -5.56 -12.09 13.09
N SER A 30 -4.96 -11.96 14.27
CA SER A 30 -4.36 -10.70 14.74
C SER A 30 -3.24 -10.21 13.80
N ILE A 31 -2.44 -11.14 13.26
CA ILE A 31 -1.39 -10.82 12.27
C ILE A 31 -2.02 -10.33 10.96
N ILE A 32 -3.05 -11.02 10.47
CA ILE A 32 -3.77 -10.64 9.24
C ILE A 32 -4.45 -9.26 9.41
N TYR A 33 -5.02 -8.97 10.58
CA TYR A 33 -5.57 -7.65 10.87
C TYR A 33 -4.49 -6.57 10.93
N GLY A 34 -3.35 -6.86 11.55
CA GLY A 34 -2.21 -5.95 11.59
C GLY A 34 -1.67 -5.62 10.20
N LEU A 35 -1.56 -6.63 9.33
CA LEU A 35 -1.19 -6.45 7.92
C LEU A 35 -2.22 -5.58 7.17
N GLN A 36 -3.51 -5.88 7.30
CA GLN A 36 -4.57 -5.07 6.67
C GLN A 36 -4.53 -3.62 7.15
N TYR A 37 -4.35 -3.42 8.45
CA TYR A 37 -4.22 -2.09 9.03
C TYR A 37 -3.01 -1.34 8.46
N LEU A 38 -1.85 -2.00 8.36
CA LEU A 38 -0.64 -1.40 7.81
C LEU A 38 -0.80 -0.94 6.35
N PHE A 39 -1.59 -1.67 5.56
CA PHE A 39 -1.90 -1.28 4.19
C PHE A 39 -2.87 -0.10 4.09
N LEU A 40 -3.76 0.06 5.08
CA LEU A 40 -4.71 1.16 5.16
C LEU A 40 -4.06 2.43 5.72
N GLU A 41 -3.23 2.27 6.74
CA GLU A 41 -2.55 3.32 7.49
C GLU A 41 -1.05 2.99 7.60
N PRO A 42 -0.26 3.31 6.56
CA PRO A 42 1.19 3.16 6.63
C PRO A 42 1.78 4.01 7.75
N ASN A 43 2.76 3.46 8.48
CA ASN A 43 3.44 4.13 9.57
C ASN A 43 4.73 4.81 9.07
N PRO A 44 4.80 6.15 9.01
CA PRO A 44 5.98 6.85 8.52
C PRO A 44 7.09 7.02 9.56
N GLU A 45 6.85 6.68 10.85
CA GLU A 45 7.81 6.82 11.95
C GLU A 45 8.87 5.70 11.97
N ASP A 46 8.51 4.50 11.49
CA ASP A 46 9.43 3.36 11.35
C ASP A 46 9.36 2.75 9.93
N PRO A 47 9.91 3.46 8.92
CA PRO A 47 9.79 3.04 7.54
C PRO A 47 10.91 2.10 7.09
N LEU A 48 10.54 1.04 6.38
CA LEU A 48 11.48 0.24 5.58
C LEU A 48 11.88 0.95 4.28
N ASN A 49 10.94 1.70 3.69
CA ASN A 49 11.16 2.51 2.52
C ASN A 49 11.09 3.99 2.90
N LYS A 50 12.27 4.55 3.20
CA LYS A 50 12.41 5.94 3.66
C LYS A 50 11.90 6.96 2.63
N GLU A 51 12.18 6.73 1.34
CA GLU A 51 11.70 7.59 0.26
C GLU A 51 10.18 7.64 0.22
N ALA A 52 9.51 6.48 0.29
CA ALA A 52 8.05 6.41 0.31
C ALA A 52 7.46 7.11 1.56
N ALA A 53 8.11 6.99 2.71
CA ALA A 53 7.69 7.64 3.95
C ALA A 53 7.85 9.16 3.90
N GLU A 54 8.99 9.66 3.40
CA GLU A 54 9.24 11.09 3.23
C GLU A 54 8.23 11.73 2.27
N VAL A 55 7.91 11.06 1.16
CA VAL A 55 6.90 11.55 0.20
C VAL A 55 5.50 11.50 0.81
N LEU A 56 5.16 10.47 1.58
CA LEU A 56 3.88 10.40 2.30
C LEU A 56 3.70 11.57 3.27
N GLN A 57 4.74 11.91 4.04
CA GLN A 57 4.71 13.02 5.00
C GLN A 57 4.69 14.40 4.30
N SER A 58 5.49 14.57 3.24
CA SER A 58 5.69 15.87 2.59
C SER A 58 4.62 16.20 1.54
N ASN A 59 4.16 15.21 0.77
CA ASN A 59 3.21 15.42 -0.32
C ASN A 59 2.39 14.16 -0.61
N ARG A 60 1.28 14.03 0.11
CA ARG A 60 0.35 12.91 -0.04
C ARG A 60 -0.16 12.69 -1.46
N ARG A 61 -0.37 13.74 -2.25
CA ARG A 61 -0.81 13.61 -3.66
C ARG A 61 0.26 12.98 -4.54
N LEU A 62 1.52 13.36 -4.33
CA LEU A 62 2.65 12.76 -5.06
C LEU A 62 2.84 11.29 -4.65
N PHE A 63 2.68 10.99 -3.36
CA PHE A 63 2.70 9.62 -2.85
C PHE A 63 1.67 8.74 -3.57
N GLU A 64 0.42 9.21 -3.68
CA GLU A 64 -0.66 8.51 -4.39
C GLU A 64 -0.31 8.26 -5.87
N GLN A 65 0.28 9.24 -6.56
CA GLN A 65 0.71 9.08 -7.95
C GLN A 65 1.84 8.04 -8.10
N ASN A 66 2.79 8.01 -7.16
CA ASN A 66 3.90 7.05 -7.16
C ASN A 66 3.39 5.63 -6.91
N VAL A 67 2.43 5.45 -5.99
CA VAL A 67 1.78 4.16 -5.75
C VAL A 67 1.05 3.67 -7.00
N GLN A 68 0.27 4.54 -7.65
CA GLN A 68 -0.43 4.20 -8.89
C GLN A 68 0.54 3.78 -10.00
N ARG A 69 1.61 4.54 -10.20
CA ARG A 69 2.64 4.22 -11.19
C ARG A 69 3.27 2.86 -10.90
N SER A 70 3.67 2.61 -9.64
CA SER A 70 4.28 1.35 -9.22
C SER A 70 3.34 0.15 -9.44
N PHE A 71 2.06 0.30 -9.13
CA PHE A 71 1.06 -0.75 -9.31
C PHE A 71 0.83 -1.09 -10.79
N LEU A 72 0.71 -0.08 -11.65
CA LEU A 72 0.53 -0.26 -13.10
C LEU A 72 1.75 -0.91 -13.76
N LEU A 73 2.97 -0.56 -13.33
CA LEU A 73 4.21 -1.16 -13.86
C LEU A 73 4.33 -2.66 -13.56
N GLN A 74 3.61 -3.16 -12.54
CA GLN A 74 3.56 -4.59 -12.21
C GLN A 74 2.44 -5.34 -12.95
N GLY A 75 1.76 -4.68 -13.90
CA GLY A 75 0.66 -5.26 -14.66
C GLY A 75 -0.68 -5.28 -13.91
N GLY A 76 -0.79 -4.58 -12.77
CA GLY A 76 -2.04 -4.43 -12.05
C GLY A 76 -3.03 -3.58 -12.83
N GLN A 77 -4.26 -4.08 -13.03
CA GLN A 77 -5.33 -3.27 -13.61
C GLN A 77 -6.02 -2.48 -12.49
N CYS A 78 -6.36 -1.21 -12.71
CA CYS A 78 -7.12 -0.43 -11.71
C CYS A 78 -8.41 -1.12 -11.24
N ALA A 79 -8.99 -2.00 -12.07
CA ALA A 79 -10.16 -2.80 -11.73
C ALA A 79 -9.92 -3.92 -10.70
N GLN A 80 -8.66 -4.20 -10.32
CA GLN A 80 -8.27 -5.30 -9.43
C GLN A 80 -7.86 -4.82 -8.03
N LEU A 81 -7.87 -3.51 -7.77
CA LEU A 81 -7.65 -3.00 -6.42
C LEU A 81 -8.86 -3.32 -5.54
N PRO A 82 -8.69 -3.83 -4.30
CA PRO A 82 -9.80 -4.11 -3.41
C PRO A 82 -10.57 -2.82 -3.09
N VAL A 83 -11.89 -2.91 -2.97
CA VAL A 83 -12.79 -1.73 -2.80
C VAL A 83 -12.44 -0.88 -1.58
N SER A 84 -11.83 -1.50 -0.55
CA SER A 84 -11.32 -0.84 0.65
C SER A 84 -10.11 0.08 0.43
N TRP A 85 -9.45 -0.01 -0.73
CA TRP A 85 -8.29 0.83 -1.11
C TRP A 85 -8.69 2.11 -1.85
N PHE A 86 -9.94 2.19 -2.33
CA PHE A 86 -10.47 3.36 -3.04
C PHE A 86 -10.50 4.67 -2.23
N PRO A 87 -10.73 4.68 -0.90
CA PRO A 87 -10.64 5.93 -0.12
C PRO A 87 -9.21 6.33 0.24
N VAL A 88 -8.23 5.41 0.18
CA VAL A 88 -6.84 5.64 0.57
C VAL A 88 -5.98 6.12 -0.61
N TYR A 89 -6.29 5.65 -1.81
CA TYR A 89 -5.66 6.07 -3.06
C TYR A 89 -6.78 6.57 -3.98
N PRO A 90 -6.93 7.88 -4.23
CA PRO A 90 -7.97 8.41 -5.08
C PRO A 90 -7.63 8.05 -6.53
N VAL A 91 -8.03 6.85 -6.93
CA VAL A 91 -7.86 6.36 -8.29
C VAL A 91 -8.99 6.96 -9.13
N ALA A 92 -8.73 8.11 -9.75
CA ALA A 92 -9.42 8.43 -10.98
C ALA A 92 -8.90 7.47 -12.05
N CYS A 93 -9.56 6.31 -12.15
CA CYS A 93 -9.34 5.38 -13.24
C CYS A 93 -9.59 6.15 -14.55
N PRO A 94 -8.61 6.31 -15.46
CA PRO A 94 -8.90 6.87 -16.77
C PRO A 94 -9.98 5.97 -17.36
N ARG A 95 -11.17 6.52 -17.65
CA ARG A 95 -12.23 5.76 -18.32
C ARG A 95 -11.58 5.02 -19.47
N SER A 96 -11.74 3.69 -19.52
CA SER A 96 -11.14 2.89 -20.59
C SER A 96 -11.46 3.54 -21.94
N PRO A 97 -10.54 3.49 -22.92
CA PRO A 97 -10.93 3.76 -24.30
C PRO A 97 -12.09 2.81 -24.59
N ARG A 98 -13.25 3.39 -24.92
CA ARG A 98 -14.45 2.65 -25.33
C ARG A 98 -14.00 1.66 -26.41
N MET A 99 -14.09 0.35 -26.14
CA MET A 99 -13.82 -0.68 -27.15
C MET A 99 -14.63 -0.34 -28.41
N PRO A 100 -14.04 -0.30 -29.61
CA PRO A 100 -14.83 -0.12 -30.82
C PRO A 100 -15.76 -1.31 -30.95
N SER A 101 -17.06 -1.03 -31.04
CA SER A 101 -18.09 -2.02 -31.33
C SER A 101 -17.77 -2.68 -32.67
N SER A 102 -17.51 -3.99 -32.65
CA SER A 102 -17.59 -4.84 -33.84
C SER A 102 -19.04 -5.18 -34.13
#